data_AF-A0A537SUU5-F1
#
_entry.id   AF-A0A537SUU5-F1
#
_cell.length_a   1.000
_cell.length_b   1.000
_cell.length_c   1.000
_cell.angle_alpha   90.00
_cell.angle_beta   90.00
_cell.angle_gamma   90.00
#
_symmetry.space_group_name_H-M   'P 1'
#
loop_
_entity.id
_entity.type
_entity.pdbx_description
1 polymer ?
#
loop_
_entity_poly.entity_id
_entity_poly.type
_entity_poly.pdbx_seq_one_letter_code
_entity_poly.pdbx_strand_id
1 'polypeptide(L)' 'MPRYFFHVTSSNGDILADEDGEEFDLVEAARGHAAAVARELSRNRPHALVGYYISVVDERGV' A
#
# COMPACT_ATOMS: atom_id res chain seq x y z
N MET A 1 -13.18 9.40 9.52
CA MET A 1 -13.32 8.03 8.95
C MET A 1 -12.15 7.20 9.45
N PRO A 2 -12.15 5.86 9.40
CA PRO A 2 -10.96 5.09 9.76
C PRO A 2 -9.80 5.44 8.84
N ARG A 3 -8.60 5.47 9.42
CA ARG A 3 -7.36 5.75 8.71
C ARG A 3 -6.63 4.45 8.38
N TYR A 4 -6.16 4.37 7.14
CA TYR A 4 -5.42 3.23 6.64
C TYR A 4 -4.05 3.67 6.16
N PHE A 5 -3.05 2.84 6.42
CA PHE A 5 -1.66 3.08 6.08
C PHE A 5 -1.21 2.09 5.00
N PHE A 6 -0.45 2.59 4.03
CA PHE A 6 -0.02 1.83 2.87
C PHE A 6 1.49 1.58 2.92
N HIS A 7 1.89 0.42 3.44
CA HIS A 7 3.31 0.08 3.52
C HIS A 7 3.75 -0.65 2.27
N VAL A 8 4.85 -0.19 1.67
CA VAL A 8 5.46 -0.88 0.54
C VAL A 8 6.62 -1.71 1.05
N THR A 9 6.57 -3.02 0.83
CA THR A 9 7.65 -3.93 1.22
C THR A 9 8.29 -4.56 0.01
N SER A 10 9.61 -4.57 -0.02
CA SER A 10 10.43 -5.22 -1.05
C SER A 10 10.69 -6.68 -0.69
N SER A 11 10.98 -7.51 -1.68
CA SER A 11 11.25 -8.95 -1.52
C SER A 11 12.51 -9.24 -0.68
N ASN A 12 13.39 -8.26 -0.51
CA ASN A 12 14.56 -8.31 0.36
C ASN A 12 14.25 -7.95 1.83
N GLY A 13 13.01 -7.57 2.15
CA GLY A 13 12.55 -7.22 3.50
C GLY A 13 12.60 -5.73 3.83
N ASP A 14 13.03 -4.86 2.90
CA ASP A 14 12.97 -3.42 3.12
C ASP A 14 11.52 -2.91 3.13
N ILE A 15 11.15 -2.12 4.14
CA ILE A 15 9.81 -1.56 4.30
C ILE A 15 9.90 -0.04 4.17
N LEU A 16 9.13 0.51 3.24
CA LEU A 16 8.79 1.93 3.20
C LEU A 16 7.41 2.10 3.85
N ALA A 17 7.40 2.61 5.07
CA ALA A 17 6.18 2.84 5.82
C ALA A 17 5.56 4.19 5.45
N ASP A 18 4.30 4.19 5.06
CA ASP A 18 3.42 5.35 5.11
C ASP A 18 3.07 5.70 6.56
N GLU A 19 3.48 6.90 7.01
CA GLU A 19 3.27 7.41 8.37
C GLU A 19 2.03 8.32 8.48
N ASP A 20 1.58 8.89 7.37
CA ASP A 20 0.47 9.84 7.34
C ASP A 20 -0.87 9.11 7.23
N GLY A 21 -0.90 8.05 6.42
CA GLY A 21 -2.10 7.29 6.08
C GLY A 21 -3.14 8.12 5.33
N GLU A 22 -4.23 7.48 4.95
CA GLU A 22 -5.36 8.12 4.29
C GLU A 22 -6.69 7.59 4.84
N GLU A 23 -7.69 8.47 4.88
CA GLU A 23 -9.00 8.14 5.44
C GLU A 23 -9.91 7.50 4.38
N PHE A 24 -10.50 6.35 4.73
CA PHE A 24 -11.47 5.65 3.89
C PHE A 24 -12.68 5.22 4.70
N ASP A 25 -13.85 5.12 4.07
CA ASP A 25 -15.06 4.63 4.75
C ASP A 25 -14.99 3.15 5.11
N LEU A 26 -14.33 2.35 4.26
CA LEU A 26 -14.28 0.89 4.34
C LEU A 26 -12.89 0.37 3.94
N VAL A 27 -12.47 -0.74 4.54
CA VAL A 27 -11.19 -1.39 4.22
C VAL A 27 -11.12 -1.85 2.77
N GLU A 28 -12.25 -2.24 2.17
CA GLU A 28 -12.33 -2.61 0.76
C GLU A 28 -12.02 -1.43 -0.16
N ALA A 29 -12.41 -0.20 0.22
CA ALA A 29 -12.08 1.00 -0.53
C ALA A 29 -10.57 1.30 -0.47
N ALA A 30 -9.98 1.20 0.72
CA ALA A 30 -8.52 1.32 0.90
C ALA A 30 -7.76 0.25 0.09
N ARG A 31 -8.20 -1.00 0.12
CA ARG A 31 -7.61 -2.10 -0.69
C ARG A 31 -7.73 -1.84 -2.20
N GLY A 32 -8.88 -1.33 -2.64
CA GLY A 32 -9.09 -0.93 -4.03
C GLY A 32 -8.12 0.19 -4.46
N HIS A 33 -7.93 1.19 -3.59
CA HIS A 33 -6.96 2.25 -3.79
C HIS A 33 -5.52 1.70 -3.89
N ALA A 34 -5.09 0.86 -2.94
CA ALA A 34 -3.78 0.23 -2.96
C ALA A 34 -3.53 -0.57 -4.25
N ALA A 35 -4.53 -1.32 -4.71
CA ALA A 35 -4.44 -2.08 -5.96
C ALA A 35 -4.30 -1.18 -7.20
N ALA A 36 -4.99 -0.04 -7.22
CA ALA A 36 -4.84 0.96 -8.28
C ALA A 36 -3.42 1.54 -8.30
N VAL A 37 -2.90 1.94 -7.14
CA VAL A 37 -1.52 2.44 -6.98
C VAL A 37 -0.51 1.38 -7.42
N ALA A 38 -0.62 0.14 -6.96
CA ALA A 38 0.25 -0.96 -7.37
C ALA A 38 0.25 -1.16 -8.90
N ARG A 39 -0.92 -1.06 -9.53
CA ARG A 39 -1.08 -1.18 -10.98
C ARG A 39 -0.44 -0.02 -11.73
N GLU A 40 -0.56 1.21 -11.24
CA GLU A 40 0.10 2.39 -11.82
C GLU A 40 1.61 2.33 -11.69
N LEU A 41 2.09 1.97 -10.50
CA LEU A 41 3.50 1.76 -10.22
C LEU A 41 4.11 0.68 -11.13
N SER A 42 3.43 -0.46 -11.28
CA SER A 42 3.85 -1.54 -12.18
C SER A 42 3.90 -1.10 -13.65
N ARG A 43 2.97 -0.24 -14.08
CA ARG A 43 2.95 0.30 -15.45
C ARG A 43 4.08 1.29 -15.70
N ASN A 44 4.35 2.18 -14.74
CA ASN A 44 5.33 3.24 -14.90
C ASN A 44 6.77 2.76 -14.65
N ARG A 45 6.96 1.71 -13.84
CA ARG A 45 8.29 1.17 -13.48
C ARG A 45 8.30 -0.37 -13.39
N PRO A 46 8.12 -1.08 -14.51
CA PRO A 46 7.92 -2.53 -14.51
C PRO A 46 9.08 -3.35 -13.91
N HIS A 47 10.33 -2.86 -13.96
CA HIS A 47 11.49 -3.56 -13.40
C HIS A 47 11.89 -3.12 -11.98
N ALA A 48 11.46 -1.92 -11.54
CA ALA A 48 11.88 -1.38 -10.25
C ALA A 48 11.10 -2.00 -9.07
N LEU A 49 9.98 -2.66 -9.37
CA LEU A 49 9.01 -3.12 -8.38
C LEU A 49 8.77 -4.63 -8.41
N VAL A 50 9.57 -5.38 -9.17
CA VAL A 50 9.52 -6.84 -9.14
C VAL A 50 9.88 -7.30 -7.73
N GLY A 51 8.95 -8.00 -7.08
CA GLY A 51 9.10 -8.45 -5.69
C GLY A 51 8.59 -7.47 -4.64
N TYR A 52 8.00 -6.34 -5.02
CA TYR A 52 7.38 -5.41 -4.09
C TYR A 52 5.90 -5.73 -3.89
N TYR A 53 5.41 -5.54 -2.67
CA TYR A 53 4.00 -5.70 -2.31
C TYR A 53 3.54 -4.52 -1.44
N ILE A 54 2.25 -4.19 -1.54
CA ILE A 54 1.61 -3.14 -0.74
C ILE A 54 0.74 -3.80 0.32
N SER A 55 1.03 -3.51 1.58
CA SER A 55 0.22 -3.90 2.74
C SER A 55 -0.68 -2.74 3.13
N VAL A 56 -1.93 -3.05 3.44
CA VAL A 56 -2.91 -2.08 3.94
C VAL A 56 -3.22 -2.45 5.38
N VAL A 57 -2.94 -1.54 6.31
CA VAL A 57 -3.18 -1.74 7.74
C VAL A 57 -4.01 -0.60 8.30
N ASP A 58 -4.85 -0.88 9.29
CA ASP A 58 -5.55 0.16 10.04
C ASP A 58 -4.69 0.77 11.16
N GLU A 59 -5.26 1.69 11.94
CA GLU A 59 -4.64 2.34 13.11
C GLU A 59 -4.20 1.37 14.21
N ARG A 60 -4.66 0.12 14.16
CA ARG A 60 -4.34 -0.96 15.10
C ARG A 60 -3.30 -1.91 14.52
N GLY A 61 -2.86 -1.70 13.28
CA GLY A 61 -1.90 -2.52 12.56
C GLY A 61 -2.47 -3.84 12.02
N VAL A 62 -3.80 -3.93 11.85
CA VAL A 62 -4.53 -5.14 11.43
C VAL A 62 -4.88 -5.08 9.94
#